data_AF-A0A1B0DH19-F1
#
_entry.id   AF-A0A1B0DH19-F1
#
_cell.length_a   1.000
_cell.length_b   1.000
_cell.length_c   1.000
_cell.angle_alpha   90.00
_cell.angle_beta   90.00
_cell.angle_gamma   90.00
#
_symmetry.space_group_name_H-M   'P 1'
#
loop_
_entity.id
_entity.type
_entity.pdbx_description
1 polymer ?
#
loop_
_entity_poly.entity_id
_entity_poly.type
_entity_poly.pdbx_seq_one_letter_code
_entity_poly.pdbx_strand_id
1 'polypeptide(L)'
;MMEIERCPGLYCGRMFFEENNTWSNCGACPRGYRVNETFACALCNEELSMYNYLYLGFMGALPLVMHWFFIDVAAKERGFSRGQLILHFSAFVEVVTAAVITLLSMEPVWQLKIYSCRVNRLSDWYTLFHNPTPHYGKKLHCTQEAVYPL
;
A
#
# COMPACT_ATOMS: atom_id res chain seq x y z
N MET A 1 -23.92 0.58 24.65
CA MET A 1 -22.66 0.84 23.93
C MET A 1 -21.69 -0.22 24.41
N MET A 2 -21.25 -1.13 23.54
CA MET A 2 -20.34 -2.22 23.93
C MET A 2 -18.96 -1.58 24.13
N GLU A 3 -18.46 -1.49 25.36
CA GLU A 3 -17.12 -0.94 25.64
C GLU A 3 -16.07 -1.92 25.13
N ILE A 4 -15.34 -1.53 24.09
CA ILE A 4 -14.23 -2.31 23.55
C ILE A 4 -13.02 -2.09 24.46
N GLU A 5 -12.48 -3.17 25.03
CA GLU A 5 -11.24 -3.10 25.79
C GLU A 5 -10.09 -2.59 24.90
N ARG A 6 -9.45 -1.52 25.36
CA ARG A 6 -8.32 -0.87 24.69
C ARG A 6 -7.19 -1.86 24.44
N CYS A 7 -6.76 -1.96 23.19
CA CYS A 7 -5.54 -2.70 22.86
C CYS A 7 -4.28 -1.94 23.32
N PRO A 8 -3.25 -2.63 23.82
CA PRO A 8 -1.97 -2.00 24.09
C PRO A 8 -1.35 -1.52 22.78
N GLY A 9 -0.63 -0.40 22.79
CA GLY A 9 0.04 0.15 21.61
C GLY A 9 -0.86 1.03 20.73
N LEU A 10 -0.22 1.70 19.76
CA LEU A 10 -0.87 2.68 18.88
C LEU A 10 -1.50 2.05 17.63
N TYR A 11 -0.95 0.91 17.18
CA TYR A 11 -1.29 0.27 15.90
C TYR A 11 -1.96 -1.10 16.07
N CYS A 12 -2.22 -1.54 17.31
CA CYS A 12 -2.96 -2.77 17.55
C CYS A 12 -4.46 -2.49 17.54
N GLY A 13 -5.23 -3.35 16.90
CA GLY A 13 -6.69 -3.28 16.88
C GLY A 13 -7.35 -4.64 16.96
N ARG A 14 -8.68 -4.62 16.98
CA ARG A 14 -9.54 -5.81 16.93
C ARG A 14 -10.37 -5.80 15.65
N MET A 15 -10.51 -6.96 15.03
CA MET A 15 -11.45 -7.20 13.95
C MET A 15 -12.80 -7.60 14.54
N PHE A 16 -13.88 -7.12 13.93
CA PHE A 16 -15.23 -7.56 14.25
C PHE A 16 -15.62 -8.68 13.30
N PHE A 17 -16.01 -9.85 13.83
CA PHE A 17 -16.52 -10.96 13.04
C PHE A 17 -18.05 -10.96 13.09
N GLU A 18 -18.68 -10.55 11.99
CA GLU A 18 -20.15 -10.48 11.88
C GLU A 18 -20.82 -11.84 12.07
N GLU A 19 -20.17 -12.93 11.64
CA GLU A 19 -20.71 -14.30 11.71
C GLU A 19 -20.99 -14.78 13.15
N ASN A 20 -20.09 -14.44 14.08
CA ASN A 20 -20.20 -14.85 15.49
C ASN A 20 -20.60 -13.69 16.43
N ASN A 21 -20.73 -12.46 15.91
CA ASN A 21 -20.96 -11.25 16.69
C ASN A 21 -19.90 -11.04 17.80
N THR A 22 -18.66 -11.48 17.54
CA THR A 22 -17.54 -11.45 18.49
C THR A 22 -16.37 -10.64 17.98
N TRP A 23 -15.65 -10.00 18.90
CA TRP A 23 -14.39 -9.32 18.61
C TRP A 23 -13.20 -10.27 18.62
N SER A 24 -12.25 -10.07 17.72
CA SER A 24 -10.98 -10.78 17.73
C SER A 24 -10.12 -10.40 18.94
N ASN A 25 -9.09 -11.21 19.19
CA ASN A 25 -7.98 -10.81 20.04
C ASN A 25 -7.26 -9.59 19.44
N CYS A 26 -6.62 -8.79 20.29
CA CYS A 26 -5.79 -7.66 19.84
C CYS A 26 -4.63 -8.14 18.97
N GLY A 27 -4.49 -7.58 17.77
CA GLY A 27 -3.44 -7.92 16.83
C GLY A 27 -3.22 -6.84 15.77
N ALA A 28 -2.47 -7.20 14.73
CA ALA A 28 -2.33 -6.38 13.53
C ALA A 28 -3.63 -6.43 12.70
N CYS A 29 -4.05 -5.29 12.14
CA CYS A 29 -5.13 -5.26 11.17
C CYS A 29 -4.65 -5.82 9.82
N PRO A 30 -5.57 -6.41 9.04
CA PRO A 30 -5.26 -6.84 7.68
C PRO A 30 -4.93 -5.65 6.77
N ARG A 31 -4.34 -5.94 5.61
CA ARG A 31 -3.99 -4.92 4.61
C ARG A 31 -5.25 -4.15 4.17
N GLY A 32 -5.14 -2.84 4.00
CA GLY A 32 -6.29 -1.97 3.69
C GLY A 32 -7.16 -1.58 4.89
N TYR A 33 -6.82 -2.05 6.10
CA TYR A 33 -7.50 -1.69 7.35
C TYR A 33 -6.57 -0.89 8.27
N ARG A 34 -7.18 -0.01 9.05
CA ARG A 34 -6.49 0.81 10.04
C ARG A 34 -7.25 0.84 11.37
N VAL A 35 -6.49 0.91 12.46
CA VAL A 35 -7.06 1.12 13.79
C VAL A 35 -7.70 2.50 13.92
N ASN A 36 -8.96 2.52 14.35
CA ASN A 36 -9.71 3.75 14.64
C ASN A 36 -9.62 4.13 16.14
N GLU A 37 -10.22 5.26 16.53
CA GLU A 37 -10.23 5.78 17.91
C GLU A 37 -10.84 4.79 18.93
N THR A 38 -11.68 3.87 18.47
CA THR A 38 -12.31 2.81 19.27
C THR A 38 -11.46 1.53 19.38
N PHE A 39 -10.20 1.55 18.94
CA PHE A 39 -9.29 0.38 18.90
C PHE A 39 -9.78 -0.78 18.01
N ALA A 40 -10.72 -0.51 17.12
CA ALA A 40 -11.20 -1.44 16.10
C ALA A 40 -10.48 -1.21 14.77
N CYS A 41 -10.24 -2.28 14.02
CA CYS A 41 -9.75 -2.22 12.66
C CYS A 41 -10.90 -1.82 11.72
N ALA A 42 -10.80 -0.66 11.10
CA ALA A 42 -11.75 -0.12 10.13
C ALA A 42 -11.14 -0.11 8.72
N LEU A 43 -11.97 -0.37 7.71
CA LEU A 43 -11.55 -0.33 6.31
C LEU A 43 -11.19 1.11 5.89
N CYS A 44 -10.10 1.29 5.18
CA CYS A 44 -9.71 2.58 4.64
C CYS A 44 -10.53 2.90 3.38
N ASN A 45 -11.40 3.91 3.49
CA ASN A 45 -12.27 4.37 2.39
C ASN A 45 -11.94 5.82 1.96
N GLU A 46 -10.76 6.34 2.32
CA GLU A 46 -10.38 7.70 1.95
C GLU A 46 -9.85 7.75 0.51
N GLU A 47 -10.18 8.81 -0.21
CA GLU A 47 -9.73 9.02 -1.58
C GLU A 47 -8.26 9.48 -1.63
N LEU A 48 -7.56 9.11 -2.71
CA LEU A 48 -6.17 9.54 -2.89
C LEU A 48 -6.08 11.06 -3.03
N SER A 49 -5.16 11.65 -2.25
CA SER A 49 -4.74 13.03 -2.46
C SER A 49 -3.99 13.19 -3.79
N MET A 50 -3.96 14.41 -4.33
CA MET A 50 -3.25 14.73 -5.57
C MET A 50 -1.75 14.37 -5.49
N TYR A 51 -1.13 14.59 -4.33
CA TYR A 51 0.26 14.17 -4.06
C TYR A 51 0.45 12.66 -4.25
N ASN A 52 -0.48 11.85 -3.77
CA ASN A 52 -0.41 10.40 -3.88
C ASN A 52 -0.50 9.94 -5.34
N TYR A 53 -1.35 10.58 -6.15
CA TYR A 53 -1.42 10.30 -7.59
C TYR A 53 -0.12 10.65 -8.32
N LEU A 54 0.49 11.80 -8.02
CA LEU A 54 1.77 12.17 -8.60
C LEU A 54 2.88 11.20 -8.20
N TYR A 55 2.89 10.76 -6.94
CA TYR A 55 3.84 9.79 -6.44
C TYR A 55 3.69 8.43 -7.13
N LEU A 56 2.46 7.91 -7.24
CA LEU A 56 2.19 6.65 -7.96
C LEU A 56 2.57 6.76 -9.45
N GLY A 57 2.27 7.89 -10.09
CA GLY A 57 2.69 8.17 -11.46
C GLY A 57 4.21 8.16 -11.62
N PHE A 58 4.94 8.78 -10.69
CA PHE A 58 6.39 8.74 -10.65
C PHE A 58 6.92 7.31 -10.48
N MET A 59 6.38 6.55 -9.52
CA MET A 59 6.76 5.16 -9.29
C MET A 59 6.49 4.26 -10.50
N GLY A 60 5.40 4.49 -11.22
CA GLY A 60 5.09 3.78 -12.48
C GLY A 60 5.98 4.20 -13.66
N ALA A 61 6.43 5.45 -13.71
CA ALA A 61 7.32 5.94 -14.76
C ALA A 61 8.78 5.48 -14.60
N LEU A 62 9.23 5.21 -13.38
CA LEU A 62 10.60 4.77 -13.09
C LEU A 62 11.00 3.50 -13.87
N PRO A 63 10.22 2.39 -13.85
CA PRO A 63 10.51 1.22 -14.67
C PRO A 63 10.63 1.55 -16.16
N LEU A 64 9.77 2.41 -16.70
CA LEU A 64 9.79 2.80 -18.11
C LEU A 64 11.10 3.51 -18.48
N VAL A 65 11.49 4.52 -17.69
CA VAL A 65 12.75 5.24 -17.90
C VAL A 65 13.93 4.29 -17.79
N MET A 66 13.89 3.37 -16.83
CA MET A 66 14.94 2.36 -16.65
C MET A 66 15.02 1.39 -17.85
N HIS A 67 13.89 0.92 -18.36
CA HIS A 67 13.84 0.06 -19.56
C HIS A 67 14.41 0.78 -20.78
N TRP A 68 14.00 2.02 -21.03
CA TRP A 68 14.53 2.81 -22.14
C TRP A 68 16.02 3.06 -21.99
N PHE A 69 16.49 3.39 -20.79
CA PHE A 69 17.91 3.55 -20.51
C PHE A 69 18.71 2.28 -20.83
N PHE A 70 18.23 1.10 -20.41
CA PHE A 70 18.91 -0.16 -20.71
C PHE A 70 18.89 -0.50 -22.20
N ILE A 71 17.81 -0.17 -22.92
CA ILE A 71 17.72 -0.32 -24.38
C ILE A 71 18.79 0.54 -25.07
N ASP A 72 18.92 1.81 -24.66
CA ASP A 72 19.88 2.75 -25.25
C ASP A 72 21.33 2.31 -24.99
N VAL A 73 21.63 1.90 -23.76
CA VAL A 73 22.97 1.40 -23.40
C VAL A 73 23.32 0.12 -24.15
N ALA A 74 22.36 -0.80 -24.31
CA ALA A 74 22.58 -2.07 -24.99
C ALA A 74 22.79 -1.89 -26.50
N ALA A 75 22.09 -0.94 -27.12
CA ALA A 75 22.15 -0.76 -28.56
C ALA A 75 23.51 -0.25 -29.06
N LYS A 76 24.32 0.45 -28.23
CA LYS A 76 25.67 0.98 -28.55
C LYS A 76 25.78 1.83 -29.83
N GLU A 77 24.68 2.07 -30.54
CA GLU A 77 24.59 2.83 -31.77
C GLU A 77 24.15 4.26 -31.50
N ARG A 78 24.76 5.23 -32.21
CA ARG A 78 24.49 6.68 -32.04
C ARG A 78 23.20 7.18 -32.71
N GLY A 79 22.43 6.32 -33.38
CA GLY A 79 21.23 6.72 -34.14
C GLY A 79 20.03 5.82 -33.83
N PHE A 80 18.82 6.38 -33.91
CA PHE A 80 17.56 5.65 -33.71
C PHE A 80 17.26 4.76 -34.93
N SER A 81 17.66 3.50 -34.86
CA SER A 81 17.25 2.45 -35.80
C SER A 81 15.77 2.09 -35.60
N ARG A 82 15.09 1.65 -36.68
CA ARG A 82 13.70 1.18 -36.61
C ARG A 82 13.51 0.07 -35.56
N GLY A 83 14.53 -0.77 -35.35
CA GLY A 83 14.51 -1.83 -34.34
C GLY A 83 14.46 -1.30 -32.90
N GLN A 84 15.22 -0.24 -32.60
CA GLN A 84 15.19 0.41 -31.28
C GLN A 84 13.82 1.02 -31.01
N LEU A 85 13.23 1.69 -32.01
CA LEU A 85 11.90 2.29 -31.87
C LEU A 85 10.83 1.24 -31.54
N ILE A 86 10.89 0.06 -32.17
CA ILE A 86 10.01 -1.07 -31.84
C ILE A 86 10.23 -1.54 -30.41
N LEU A 87 11.48 -1.61 -29.95
CA LEU A 87 11.80 -2.07 -28.59
C LEU A 87 11.35 -1.07 -27.51
N HIS A 88 11.53 0.23 -27.72
CA HIS A 88 11.01 1.26 -26.82
C HIS A 88 9.49 1.24 -26.75
N PHE A 89 8.82 1.04 -27.89
CA PHE A 89 7.35 0.92 -27.93
C PHE A 89 6.87 -0.35 -27.22
N SER A 90 7.55 -1.49 -27.41
CA SER A 90 7.26 -2.72 -26.68
C SER A 90 7.38 -2.54 -25.17
N ALA A 91 8.47 -1.92 -24.71
CA ALA A 91 8.69 -1.63 -23.29
C ALA A 91 7.62 -0.68 -22.74
N PHE A 92 7.18 0.31 -23.53
CA PHE A 92 6.09 1.20 -23.15
C PHE A 92 4.78 0.43 -22.94
N VAL A 93 4.40 -0.44 -23.89
CA VAL A 93 3.18 -1.26 -23.77
C VAL A 93 3.27 -2.20 -22.57
N GLU A 94 4.41 -2.84 -22.35
CA GLU A 94 4.63 -3.75 -21.21
C GLU A 94 4.46 -3.02 -19.88
N VAL A 95 5.08 -1.85 -19.71
CA VAL A 95 4.98 -1.09 -18.45
C VAL A 95 3.57 -0.54 -18.24
N VAL A 96 2.92 -0.01 -19.29
CA VAL A 96 1.54 0.51 -19.17
C VAL A 96 0.57 -0.61 -18.83
N THR A 97 0.65 -1.76 -19.50
CA THR A 97 -0.21 -2.91 -19.19
C THR A 97 0.04 -3.44 -17.79
N ALA A 98 1.30 -3.55 -17.35
CA ALA A 98 1.63 -3.93 -15.98
C ALA A 98 1.07 -2.95 -14.95
N ALA A 99 1.16 -1.64 -15.20
CA ALA A 99 0.61 -0.62 -14.32
C ALA A 99 -0.92 -0.73 -14.23
N VAL A 100 -1.62 -0.85 -15.36
CA VAL A 100 -3.09 -0.99 -15.39
C VAL A 100 -3.54 -2.27 -14.69
N ILE A 101 -2.90 -3.41 -14.96
CA ILE A 101 -3.22 -4.70 -14.31
C ILE A 101 -3.00 -4.61 -12.80
N THR A 102 -1.90 -3.97 -12.37
CA THR A 102 -1.61 -3.77 -10.95
C THR A 102 -2.70 -2.95 -10.27
N LEU A 103 -3.14 -1.85 -10.91
CA LEU A 103 -4.22 -1.02 -10.38
C LEU A 103 -5.56 -1.77 -10.30
N LEU A 104 -5.90 -2.56 -11.32
CA LEU A 104 -7.13 -3.35 -11.34
C LEU A 104 -7.12 -4.53 -10.36
N SER A 105 -5.93 -4.98 -9.94
CA SER A 105 -5.75 -6.07 -8.98
C SER A 105 -5.82 -5.59 -7.53
N MET A 106 -5.73 -4.27 -7.28
CA MET A 106 -5.91 -3.72 -5.94
C MET A 106 -7.39 -3.66 -5.57
N GLU A 107 -7.68 -3.75 -4.27
CA GLU A 107 -9.05 -3.57 -3.77
C GLU A 107 -9.48 -2.10 -3.92
N PRO A 108 -10.70 -1.81 -4.43
CA PRO A 108 -11.70 -2.71 -4.99
C PRO A 108 -11.34 -3.26 -6.39
N VAL A 109 -11.40 -4.58 -6.53
CA VAL A 109 -11.02 -5.29 -7.77
C VAL A 109 -11.86 -4.81 -8.95
N TRP A 110 -11.22 -4.63 -10.11
CA TRP A 110 -11.84 -4.18 -11.37
C TRP A 110 -12.39 -2.74 -11.40
N GLN A 111 -12.09 -1.92 -10.40
CA GLN A 111 -12.43 -0.50 -10.41
C GLN A 111 -11.16 0.34 -10.50
N LEU A 112 -11.17 1.39 -11.34
CA LEU A 112 -10.09 2.39 -11.39
C LEU A 112 -10.23 3.42 -10.27
N LYS A 113 -10.60 2.97 -9.07
CA LYS A 113 -10.67 3.80 -7.86
C LYS A 113 -9.78 3.16 -6.81
N ILE A 114 -8.84 3.96 -6.30
CA ILE A 114 -7.90 3.52 -5.28
C ILE A 114 -8.32 4.18 -3.97
N TYR A 115 -8.45 3.39 -2.91
CA TYR A 115 -8.60 3.90 -1.56
C TYR A 115 -7.25 3.93 -0.85
N SER A 116 -7.07 4.91 0.02
CA SER A 116 -5.86 5.04 0.83
C SER A 116 -6.17 5.20 2.31
N CYS A 117 -5.22 4.81 3.15
CA CYS A 117 -5.18 5.21 4.55
C CYS A 117 -4.29 6.47 4.65
N ARG A 118 -4.87 7.60 5.06
CA ARG A 118 -4.15 8.88 5.14
C ARG A 118 -3.06 8.88 6.21
N VAL A 119 -1.94 9.56 5.97
CA VAL A 119 -0.92 9.74 7.02
C VAL A 119 -1.42 10.71 8.08
N ASN A 120 -1.47 10.28 9.34
CA ASN A 120 -1.83 11.15 10.47
C ASN A 120 -0.60 11.56 11.29
N ARG A 121 0.38 10.68 11.39
CA ARG A 121 1.61 10.89 12.18
C ARG A 121 2.81 10.34 11.44
N LEU A 122 4.00 10.89 11.71
CA LEU A 122 5.25 10.35 11.15
C LEU A 122 5.53 8.90 11.60
N SER A 123 5.03 8.52 12.78
CA SER A 123 5.11 7.16 13.30
C SER A 123 4.36 6.13 12.43
N ASP A 124 3.40 6.57 11.59
CA ASP A 124 2.61 5.68 10.74
C ASP A 124 3.48 4.96 9.69
N TRP A 125 4.61 5.55 9.29
CA TRP A 125 5.59 4.94 8.40
C TRP A 125 6.46 3.88 9.08
N TYR A 126 6.48 3.87 10.41
CA TYR A 126 7.42 3.08 11.21
C TYR A 126 6.71 2.29 12.31
N THR A 127 5.59 1.66 11.97
CA THR A 127 4.76 0.88 12.91
C THR A 127 5.56 -0.20 13.65
N LEU A 128 6.63 -0.72 13.03
CA LEU A 128 7.57 -1.68 13.62
C LEU A 128 8.19 -1.23 14.94
N PHE A 129 8.51 0.06 15.08
CA PHE A 129 9.10 0.59 16.31
C PHE A 129 8.08 0.84 17.42
N HIS A 130 6.79 0.81 17.10
CA HIS A 130 5.69 1.09 18.03
C HIS A 130 4.96 -0.18 18.51
N ASN A 131 5.60 -1.34 18.36
CA ASN A 131 5.09 -2.62 18.87
C ASN A 131 5.14 -2.66 20.41
N PRO A 132 4.01 -2.84 21.10
CA PRO A 132 3.93 -2.83 22.55
C PRO A 132 4.39 -4.15 23.19
N THR A 133 4.92 -4.05 24.40
CA THR A 133 5.24 -5.17 25.29
C THR A 133 4.42 -5.05 26.58
N PRO A 134 3.14 -5.47 26.57
CA PRO A 134 2.29 -5.36 27.76
C PRO A 134 2.90 -6.17 28.93
N HIS A 135 2.95 -5.56 30.11
CA HIS A 135 3.48 -6.15 31.34
C HIS A 135 4.89 -6.77 31.23
N TYR A 136 5.74 -6.27 30.32
CA TYR A 136 7.06 -6.86 30.03
C TYR A 136 7.03 -8.35 29.66
N GLY A 137 5.85 -8.85 29.27
CA GLY A 137 5.66 -10.23 28.83
C GLY A 137 5.95 -10.38 27.33
N LYS A 138 5.03 -11.04 26.62
CA LYS A 138 5.17 -11.28 25.19
C LYS A 138 4.95 -9.98 24.40
N LYS A 139 5.88 -9.66 23.49
CA LYS A 139 5.74 -8.56 22.53
C LYS A 139 4.59 -8.86 21.57
N LEU A 140 3.64 -7.93 21.46
CA LEU A 140 2.59 -7.99 20.45
C LEU A 140 3.13 -7.36 19.17
N HIS A 141 3.00 -8.09 18.06
CA HIS A 141 3.41 -7.63 16.75
C HIS A 141 2.19 -7.05 16.04
N CYS A 142 2.10 -5.72 16.06
CA CYS A 142 1.04 -4.93 15.41
C CYS A 142 1.60 -4.11 14.26
N THR A 143 2.65 -4.63 13.63
CA THR A 143 3.22 -4.09 12.39
C THR A 143 2.22 -4.25 11.29
N GLN A 144 1.79 -3.13 10.73
CA GLN A 144 0.87 -3.09 9.60
C GLN A 144 1.22 -1.90 8.71
N GLU A 145 0.73 -1.97 7.47
CA GLU A 145 0.70 -0.86 6.52
C GLU A 145 -0.33 0.18 7.01
N ALA A 146 0.04 1.01 7.99
CA ALA A 146 -0.84 2.08 8.48
C ALA A 146 -1.04 3.18 7.44
N VAL A 147 -0.09 3.30 6.51
CA VAL A 147 -0.19 4.03 5.26
C VAL A 147 -0.34 2.97 4.16
N TYR A 148 -1.40 3.10 3.36
CA TYR A 148 -1.74 2.17 2.28
C TYR A 148 -2.36 2.99 1.14
N PRO A 149 -2.14 2.65 -0.14
CA PRO A 149 -1.23 1.64 -0.68
C PRO A 149 0.20 2.16 -0.92
N LEU A 150 0.60 3.23 -0.23
CA LEU A 150 1.88 3.96 -0.42
C LEU A 150 3.00 3.43 0.46
#